data_AF-A0A4Z1CYF4-F1
#
_entry.id   AF-A0A4Z1CYF4-F1
#
_cell.length_a   1.000
_cell.length_b   1.000
_cell.length_c   1.000
_cell.angle_alpha   90.00
_cell.angle_beta   90.00
_cell.angle_gamma   90.00
#
_symmetry.space_group_name_H-M   'P 1'
#
loop_
_entity.id
_entity.type
_entity.pdbx_description
1 polymer ?
#
loop_
_entity_poly.entity_id
_entity_poly.type
_entity_poly.pdbx_seq_one_letter_code
_entity_poly.pdbx_strand_id
1 'polypeptide(L)'
;MVEVALAADAWDARLVDCAEDVDDAWLMDVTTVGVTSGASVPDIPVQDVLTWRAQHGWDDVQTIITATESIAFSPSKGLRRDLRAETGHREE
;
A
#
# COMPACT_ATOMS: atom_id res chain seq x y z
N MET A 1 0.53 -2.99 -11.53
CA MET A 1 -0.30 -1.78 -11.30
C MET A 1 0.19 -0.60 -12.11
N VAL A 2 1.49 -0.28 -12.10
CA VAL A 2 2.07 0.77 -12.97
C VAL A 2 1.67 0.60 -14.43
N GLU A 3 1.91 -0.57 -15.02
CA GLU A 3 1.54 -0.86 -16.41
C GLU A 3 0.04 -0.70 -16.67
N VAL A 4 -0.80 -1.04 -15.68
CA VAL A 4 -2.26 -0.91 -15.77
C VAL A 4 -2.68 0.56 -15.76
N ALA A 5 -2.05 1.39 -14.93
CA ALA A 5 -2.31 2.83 -14.89
C ALA A 5 -1.92 3.49 -16.22
N LEU A 6 -0.73 3.17 -16.76
CA LEU A 6 -0.29 3.68 -18.06
C LEU A 6 -1.20 3.23 -19.20
N ALA A 7 -1.63 1.97 -19.20
CA ALA A 7 -2.58 1.44 -20.17
C ALA A 7 -3.98 2.06 -20.05
N ALA A 8 -4.31 2.64 -18.89
CA ALA A 8 -5.55 3.37 -18.62
C ALA A 8 -5.39 4.89 -18.80
N ASP A 9 -4.45 5.33 -19.64
CA ASP A 9 -4.18 6.73 -19.99
C ASP A 9 -3.68 7.62 -18.84
N ALA A 10 -3.10 7.05 -17.78
CA ALA A 10 -2.32 7.86 -16.83
C ALA A 10 -1.12 8.49 -17.56
N TRP A 11 -0.93 9.80 -17.36
CA TRP A 11 0.19 10.55 -17.94
C TRP A 11 1.56 10.03 -17.50
N ASP A 12 1.66 9.63 -16.23
CA ASP A 12 2.84 9.00 -15.63
C ASP A 12 2.38 8.00 -14.56
N ALA A 13 3.18 6.97 -14.31
CA ALA A 13 2.97 6.02 -13.22
C ALA A 13 4.30 5.39 -12.79
N ARG A 14 4.52 5.32 -11.48
CA ARG A 14 5.80 4.90 -10.89
C ARG A 14 5.57 3.88 -9.78
N LEU A 15 6.52 2.96 -9.65
CA LEU A 15 6.60 2.05 -8.50
C LEU A 15 7.71 2.58 -7.59
N VAL A 16 7.40 2.73 -6.31
CA VAL A 16 8.36 3.13 -5.27
C VAL A 16 8.36 2.09 -4.17
N ASP A 17 9.51 1.85 -3.55
CA ASP A 17 9.65 0.88 -2.46
C ASP A 17 9.37 1.55 -1.11
N CYS A 18 9.79 2.80 -0.94
CA CYS A 18 9.49 3.62 0.23
C CYS A 18 9.16 5.07 -0.12
N ALA A 19 8.75 5.85 0.89
CA ALA A 19 8.43 7.26 0.74
C ALA A 19 9.64 8.12 0.30
N GLU A 20 10.86 7.70 0.65
CA GLU A 20 12.09 8.42 0.33
C GLU A 20 12.49 8.29 -1.15
N ASP A 21 11.95 7.29 -1.85
CA ASP A 21 12.15 7.13 -3.30
C ASP A 21 11.27 8.09 -4.12
N VAL A 22 10.34 8.81 -3.49
CA VAL A 22 9.48 9.78 -4.17
C VAL A 22 10.23 11.08 -4.40
N ASP A 23 10.31 11.51 -5.66
CA ASP A 23 10.96 12.76 -6.07
C ASP A 23 9.93 13.87 -6.24
N ASP A 24 10.16 15.02 -5.59
CA ASP A 24 9.35 16.23 -5.71
C ASP A 24 9.18 16.69 -7.16
N ALA A 25 10.18 16.45 -8.01
CA ALA A 25 10.14 16.81 -9.42
C ALA A 25 9.00 16.11 -10.17
N TRP A 26 8.53 14.95 -9.70
CA TRP A 26 7.40 14.23 -10.29
C TRP A 26 6.05 14.91 -10.03
N LEU A 27 5.99 15.77 -9.03
CA LEU A 27 4.78 16.46 -8.59
C LEU A 27 4.69 17.90 -9.14
N MET A 28 5.70 18.35 -9.90
CA MET A 28 5.67 19.66 -10.55
C MET A 28 4.56 19.71 -11.61
N ASP A 29 3.75 20.77 -11.57
CA ASP A 29 2.58 20.99 -12.44
C ASP A 29 1.51 19.89 -12.38
N VAL A 30 1.59 18.97 -11.41
CA VAL A 30 0.56 17.99 -11.10
C VAL A 30 -0.46 18.64 -10.16
N THR A 31 -1.75 18.32 -10.34
CA THR A 31 -2.83 18.76 -9.43
C THR A 31 -3.38 17.63 -8.59
N THR A 32 -3.31 16.40 -9.08
CA THR A 32 -3.85 15.21 -8.43
C THR A 32 -2.93 14.02 -8.65
N VAL A 33 -2.57 13.35 -7.56
CA VAL A 33 -1.81 12.09 -7.59
C VAL A 33 -2.65 10.96 -7.00
N GLY A 34 -2.68 9.82 -7.69
CA GLY A 34 -3.26 8.58 -7.18
C GLY A 34 -2.20 7.78 -6.45
N VAL A 35 -2.50 7.30 -5.24
CA VAL A 35 -1.63 6.41 -4.47
C VAL A 35 -2.35 5.08 -4.27
N THR A 36 -1.65 3.99 -4.54
CA THR A 36 -2.14 2.62 -4.37
C THR A 36 -0.96 1.69 -4.06
N SER A 37 -1.22 0.53 -3.47
CA SER A 37 -0.20 -0.45 -3.10
C SER A 37 -0.50 -1.84 -3.67
N GLY A 38 0.55 -2.64 -3.85
CA GLY A 38 0.39 -4.04 -4.25
C GLY A 38 -0.23 -4.85 -3.11
N ALA A 39 -0.93 -5.94 -3.45
CA ALA A 39 -1.62 -6.79 -2.47
C ALA A 39 -0.69 -7.43 -1.41
N SER A 40 0.62 -7.45 -1.64
CA SER A 40 1.63 -8.00 -0.72
C SER A 40 2.27 -6.94 0.19
N VAL A 41 1.93 -5.66 0.00
CA VAL A 41 2.56 -4.55 0.73
C VAL A 41 1.81 -4.32 2.04
N PRO A 42 2.49 -4.28 3.21
CA PRO A 42 1.86 -3.90 4.47
C PRO A 42 1.33 -2.46 4.46
N ASP A 43 0.52 -2.11 5.45
CA ASP A 43 -0.07 -0.76 5.54
C ASP A 43 0.97 0.34 5.84
N ILE A 44 2.05 0.01 6.57
CA ILE A 44 3.02 1.00 7.08
C ILE A 44 3.67 1.81 5.93
N PRO A 45 4.28 1.20 4.90
CA PRO A 45 4.85 1.96 3.78
C PRO A 45 3.85 2.90 3.09
N VAL A 46 2.57 2.50 3.01
CA VAL A 46 1.52 3.34 2.43
C VAL A 46 1.29 4.57 3.30
N GLN A 47 1.21 4.39 4.62
CA GLN A 47 1.06 5.51 5.56
C GLN A 47 2.28 6.44 5.54
N ASP A 48 3.48 5.90 5.37
CA ASP A 48 4.71 6.69 5.26
C ASP A 48 4.68 7.58 4.01
N VAL A 49 4.21 7.07 2.86
CA VAL A 49 4.03 7.86 1.63
C VAL A 49 2.98 8.96 1.82
N LEU A 50 1.85 8.65 2.48
CA LEU A 50 0.81 9.65 2.77
C LEU A 50 1.34 10.75 3.70
N THR A 51 2.15 10.38 4.68
CA THR A 51 2.78 11.31 5.62
C THR A 51 3.83 12.18 4.92
N TRP A 52 4.69 11.58 4.12
CA TRP A 52 5.69 12.28 3.32
C TRP A 52 5.01 13.33 2.43
N ARG A 53 3.97 12.98 1.69
CA ARG A 53 3.33 13.96 0.79
C ARG A 53 2.70 15.13 1.55
N ALA A 54 2.12 14.87 2.72
CA ALA A 54 1.57 15.94 3.57
C ALA A 54 2.64 16.95 4.01
N GLN A 55 3.86 16.47 4.31
CA GLN A 55 5.01 17.34 4.63
C GLN A 55 5.47 18.18 3.43
N HIS A 56 5.22 17.72 2.21
CA HIS A 56 5.58 18.40 0.96
C HIS A 56 4.42 19.24 0.38
N GLY A 57 3.40 19.52 1.18
CA GLY A 57 2.28 20.41 0.81
C GLY A 57 1.09 19.71 0.13
N TRP A 58 1.06 18.38 0.13
CA TRP A 58 -0.02 17.57 -0.45
C TRP A 58 -0.91 16.95 0.64
N ASP A 59 -1.48 17.74 1.53
CA ASP A 59 -2.20 17.25 2.72
C ASP A 59 -3.67 16.86 2.47
N ASP A 60 -4.28 17.30 1.36
CA ASP A 60 -5.66 16.94 1.00
C ASP A 60 -5.73 15.47 0.54
N VAL A 61 -6.23 14.58 1.42
CA VAL A 61 -6.39 13.13 1.15
C VAL A 61 -7.86 12.79 0.95
N GLN A 62 -8.18 12.24 -0.23
CA GLN A 62 -9.47 11.58 -0.46
C GLN A 62 -9.28 10.08 -0.67
N THR A 63 -9.92 9.27 0.18
CA THR A 63 -9.94 7.81 0.02
C THR A 63 -11.06 7.40 -0.92
N ILE A 64 -10.71 6.68 -1.99
CA ILE A 64 -11.67 6.12 -2.96
C ILE A 64 -11.76 4.62 -2.77
N ILE A 65 -12.96 4.13 -2.45
CA ILE A 65 -13.26 2.70 -2.36
C ILE A 65 -14.11 2.32 -3.57
N THR A 66 -13.54 1.54 -4.49
CA THR A 66 -14.23 1.09 -5.71
C THR A 66 -15.01 -0.21 -5.49
N ALA A 67 -14.48 -1.11 -4.67
CA ALA A 67 -15.08 -2.38 -4.29
C ALA A 67 -14.65 -2.76 -2.87
N THR A 68 -15.52 -3.49 -2.17
CA THR A 68 -15.21 -4.04 -0.84
C THR A 68 -15.01 -5.54 -0.95
N GLU A 69 -13.83 -6.02 -0.55
CA GLU A 69 -13.48 -7.43 -0.53
C GLU A 69 -13.52 -7.96 0.91
N SER A 70 -14.14 -9.13 1.12
CA SER A 70 -14.31 -9.75 2.45
C SER A 70 -13.86 -11.21 2.51
N ILE A 71 -13.19 -11.69 1.47
CA ILE A 71 -12.72 -13.09 1.38
C ILE A 71 -11.49 -13.24 2.27
N ALA A 72 -11.57 -14.16 3.24
CA ALA A 72 -10.45 -14.52 4.10
C ALA A 72 -10.14 -16.03 4.00
N PHE A 73 -8.87 -16.36 3.79
CA PHE A 73 -8.41 -17.74 3.77
C PHE A 73 -7.94 -18.17 5.15
N SER A 74 -8.58 -19.19 5.71
CA SER A 74 -8.13 -19.76 6.98
C SER A 74 -6.95 -20.71 6.75
N PRO A 75 -5.92 -20.68 7.63
CA PRO A 75 -4.82 -21.65 7.60
C PRO A 75 -5.35 -23.09 7.67
N SER A 76 -4.67 -24.05 7.03
CA SER A 76 -5.08 -25.46 7.05
C SER A 76 -5.10 -26.04 8.47
N LYS A 77 -5.82 -27.15 8.71
CA LYS A 77 -5.91 -27.77 10.04
C LYS A 77 -4.54 -28.10 10.66
N GLY A 78 -3.59 -28.55 9.84
CA GLY A 78 -2.21 -28.83 10.25
C GLY A 78 -1.49 -27.56 10.68
N LEU A 79 -1.49 -26.54 9.83
CA LEU A 79 -0.83 -25.27 10.12
C LEU A 79 -1.42 -24.57 11.35
N ARG A 80 -2.74 -24.67 11.58
CA ARG A 80 -3.38 -24.16 12.82
C ARG A 80 -2.90 -24.87 14.08
N ARG A 81 -2.56 -26.15 14.00
CA ARG A 81 -2.02 -26.91 15.15
C ARG A 81 -0.60 -26.46 15.45
N ASP A 82 0.21 -26.29 14.41
CA ASP A 82 1.61 -25.87 14.53
C ASP A 82 1.72 -24.43 15.07
N LEU A 83 0.94 -23.49 14.50
CA LEU A 83 0.82 -22.11 15.01
C LEU A 83 0.43 -22.06 16.49
N ARG A 84 -0.53 -22.91 16.92
CA ARG A 84 -0.94 -22.97 18.33
C ARG A 84 0.18 -23.51 19.23
N ALA A 85 0.95 -24.48 18.75
CA ALA A 85 2.08 -25.03 19.49
C ALA A 85 3.24 -24.02 19.61
N GLU A 86 3.54 -23.26 18.54
CA GLU A 86 4.54 -22.19 18.54
C GLU A 86 4.13 -21.02 19.44
N THR A 87 2.86 -20.61 19.42
CA THR A 87 2.37 -19.51 20.27
C THR A 87 2.37 -19.90 21.75
N GLY A 88 2.03 -21.16 22.08
CA GLY A 88 2.05 -21.66 23.47
C GLY A 88 3.45 -21.89 24.05
N HIS A 89 4.49 -21.95 23.22
CA HIS A 89 5.88 -22.05 23.67
C HIS A 89 6.49 -20.68 24.01
N ARG A 90 5.90 -19.58 23.52
CA ARG A 90 6.42 -18.22 23.70
C ARG A 90 5.95 -17.54 25.01
N GLU A 91 5.11 -18.22 25.79
CA GLU A 91 4.53 -17.75 27.06
C GLU A 91 5.10 -18.46 28.31
N GLU A 92 6.17 -19.25 28.17
CA GLU A 92 6.92 -19.91 29.25
C GLU A 92 8.37 -19.41 29.32
#